data_AF-A0A946UJW1-F1
#
_entry.id   AF-A0A946UJW1-F1
#
_cell.length_a   1.000
_cell.length_b   1.000
_cell.length_c   1.000
_cell.angle_alpha   90.00
_cell.angle_beta   90.00
_cell.angle_gamma   90.00
#
_symmetry.space_group_name_H-M   'P 1'
#
loop_
_entity.id
_entity.type
_entity.pdbx_description
1 polymer ?
#
loop_
_entity_poly.entity_id
_entity_poly.type
_entity_poly.pdbx_seq_one_letter_code
_entity_poly.pdbx_strand_id
1 'polypeptide(L)'
;MHKGLSHIPVLLMTLAILTCHGSELSREITDEQWKADLQQISASIKEIHFKPFHVLPEAEFDAAVQDLGERIPELSDTEIVVAMAQLIAKLRDGHTRIHMPRQYPEFALLSELGHSGTPPPKFRALELRSAPVRFG
;
A
#
# COMPACT_ATOMS: atom_id res chain seq x y z
N MET A 1 62.37 26.90 6.95
CA MET A 1 61.14 27.73 6.90
C MET A 1 60.13 27.01 6.02
N HIS A 2 59.31 26.13 6.62
CA HIS A 2 58.31 25.34 5.90
C HIS A 2 56.93 25.89 6.27
N LYS A 3 56.14 26.31 5.29
CA LYS A 3 54.70 26.55 5.49
C LYS A 3 53.96 25.59 4.59
N GLY A 4 53.18 24.73 5.25
CA GLY A 4 52.51 23.58 4.70
C GLY A 4 51.45 23.96 3.68
N LEU A 5 51.55 23.32 2.52
CA LEU A 5 50.50 23.25 1.52
C LEU A 5 50.13 21.76 1.42
N SER A 6 49.39 21.24 2.40
CA SER A 6 49.07 19.80 2.47
C SER A 6 47.71 19.52 3.11
N HIS A 7 46.68 20.30 2.78
CA HIS A 7 45.31 20.01 3.24
C HIS A 7 44.24 20.10 2.14
N ILE A 8 44.62 20.38 0.89
CA ILE A 8 43.65 20.56 -0.20
C ILE A 8 43.05 19.23 -0.74
N PRO A 9 43.69 18.04 -0.72
CA PRO A 9 43.08 16.86 -1.35
C PRO A 9 42.12 16.09 -0.43
N VAL A 10 42.16 16.33 0.89
CA VAL A 10 41.34 15.58 1.86
C VAL A 10 39.90 16.10 1.92
N LEU A 11 39.69 17.39 1.67
CA LEU A 11 38.36 18.00 1.72
C LEU A 11 37.45 17.59 0.54
N LEU A 12 38.02 17.02 -0.53
CA LEU A 12 37.26 16.62 -1.72
C LEU A 12 36.79 15.16 -1.72
N MET A 13 37.18 14.35 -0.72
CA MET A 13 36.72 12.95 -0.59
C MET A 13 35.50 12.76 0.33
N THR A 14 35.15 13.74 1.17
CA THR A 14 34.02 13.59 2.11
C THR A 14 32.68 14.10 1.59
N LEU A 15 32.64 14.83 0.47
CA LEU A 15 31.37 15.28 -0.13
C LEU A 15 30.71 14.21 -1.03
N ALA A 16 31.41 13.11 -1.33
CA ALA A 16 30.88 12.00 -2.12
C ALA A 16 30.03 10.99 -1.30
N ILE A 17 29.80 11.25 -0.01
CA ILE A 17 29.03 10.36 0.87
C ILE A 17 27.60 10.92 1.12
N LEU A 18 27.27 12.10 0.60
CA LEU A 18 25.92 12.71 0.77
C LEU A 18 24.97 12.47 -0.42
N THR A 19 25.39 11.73 -1.44
CA THR A 19 24.41 11.05 -2.31
C THR A 19 24.05 9.73 -1.65
N CYS A 20 23.28 9.83 -0.56
CA CYS A 20 22.31 8.80 -0.23
C CYS A 20 21.48 8.64 -1.49
N HIS A 21 21.84 7.65 -2.31
CA HIS A 21 20.98 7.21 -3.38
C HIS A 21 19.78 6.65 -2.64
N GLY A 22 18.75 7.48 -2.47
CA GLY A 22 17.41 6.97 -2.24
C GLY A 22 17.23 5.95 -3.34
N SER A 23 17.22 4.68 -2.96
CA SER A 23 16.87 3.61 -3.86
C SER A 23 15.43 3.88 -4.25
N GLU A 24 15.24 4.62 -5.34
CA GLU A 24 14.06 4.54 -6.18
C GLU A 24 14.09 3.11 -6.74
N LEU A 25 13.73 2.14 -5.88
CA LEU A 25 13.19 0.87 -6.35
C LEU A 25 12.09 1.30 -7.30
N SER A 26 12.24 1.00 -8.58
CA SER A 26 11.22 1.33 -9.57
C SER A 26 9.91 0.74 -9.08
N ARG A 27 9.04 1.58 -8.52
CA ARG A 27 7.72 1.18 -8.04
C ARG A 27 7.00 0.60 -9.26
N GLU A 28 6.53 -0.65 -9.19
CA GLU A 28 5.95 -1.32 -10.37
C GLU A 28 4.61 -0.67 -10.75
N ILE A 29 3.99 0.02 -9.78
CA ILE A 29 2.70 0.67 -9.86
C ILE A 29 2.87 2.14 -9.49
N THR A 30 2.24 3.04 -10.23
CA THR A 30 2.35 4.47 -9.93
C THR A 30 1.51 4.86 -8.71
N ASP A 31 1.87 5.96 -8.06
CA ASP A 31 1.14 6.50 -6.93
C ASP A 31 -0.33 6.79 -7.28
N GLU A 32 -0.59 7.25 -8.50
CA GLU A 32 -1.94 7.52 -9.01
C GLU A 32 -2.74 6.23 -9.16
N GLN A 33 -2.12 5.14 -9.62
CA GLN A 33 -2.76 3.84 -9.73
C GLN A 33 -3.14 3.30 -8.34
N TRP A 34 -2.24 3.43 -7.35
CA TRP A 34 -2.54 3.07 -5.97
C TRP A 34 -3.64 3.92 -5.34
N LYS A 35 -3.63 5.23 -5.58
CA LYS A 35 -4.68 6.15 -5.13
C LYS A 35 -6.03 5.80 -5.77
N ALA A 36 -6.05 5.41 -7.04
CA ALA A 36 -7.26 4.97 -7.72
C ALA A 36 -7.84 3.68 -7.11
N ASP A 37 -6.99 2.69 -6.83
CA ASP A 37 -7.40 1.47 -6.13
C ASP A 37 -7.95 1.76 -4.72
N LEU A 38 -7.30 2.65 -3.97
CA LEU A 38 -7.77 3.09 -2.65
C LEU A 38 -9.17 3.74 -2.71
N GLN A 39 -9.39 4.64 -3.67
CA GLN A 39 -10.67 5.33 -3.84
C GLN A 39 -11.78 4.36 -4.24
N GLN A 40 -11.48 3.40 -5.11
CA GLN A 40 -12.43 2.35 -5.47
C GLN A 40 -12.82 1.48 -4.28
N ILE A 41 -11.84 1.08 -3.45
CA ILE A 41 -12.09 0.30 -2.24
C ILE A 41 -13.03 1.07 -1.31
N SER A 42 -12.74 2.35 -1.07
CA SER A 42 -13.58 3.23 -0.25
C SER A 42 -15.01 3.32 -0.79
N ALA A 43 -15.17 3.58 -2.09
CA ALA A 43 -16.48 3.65 -2.75
C ALA A 43 -17.26 2.33 -2.64
N SER A 44 -16.59 1.20 -2.87
CA SER A 44 -17.19 -0.13 -2.80
C SER A 44 -17.67 -0.49 -1.40
N ILE A 45 -16.92 -0.11 -0.36
CA ILE A 45 -17.32 -0.28 1.04
C ILE A 45 -18.59 0.52 1.32
N LYS A 46 -18.66 1.77 0.90
CA LYS A 46 -19.82 2.64 1.11
C LYS A 46 -21.07 2.16 0.36
N GLU A 47 -20.90 1.65 -0.85
CA GLU A 47 -22.01 1.27 -1.72
C GLU A 47 -22.58 -0.13 -1.40
N ILE A 48 -21.73 -1.11 -1.08
CA ILE A 48 -22.11 -2.53 -1.16
C ILE A 48 -22.08 -3.21 0.21
N HIS A 49 -21.33 -2.69 1.19
CA HIS A 49 -21.21 -3.32 2.50
C HIS A 49 -22.49 -3.15 3.32
N PHE A 50 -23.01 -4.23 3.92
CA PHE A 50 -24.35 -4.22 4.54
C PHE A 50 -24.47 -3.28 5.75
N LYS A 51 -23.38 -3.05 6.52
CA LYS A 51 -23.27 -2.04 7.60
C LYS A 51 -21.81 -1.66 7.91
N PRO A 52 -21.10 -0.91 7.05
CA PRO A 52 -19.66 -0.70 7.23
C PRO A 52 -19.34 0.13 8.49
N PHE A 53 -20.22 1.07 8.84
CA PHE A 53 -19.95 2.06 9.87
C PHE A 53 -20.58 1.76 11.23
N HIS A 54 -20.84 0.49 11.53
CA HIS A 54 -21.42 0.10 12.82
C HIS A 54 -20.40 0.08 13.97
N VAL A 55 -19.11 -0.08 13.65
CA VAL A 55 -18.00 0.02 14.62
C VAL A 55 -17.20 1.30 14.42
N LEU A 56 -16.85 1.60 13.18
CA LEU A 56 -16.03 2.75 12.81
C LEU A 56 -16.92 3.83 12.19
N PRO A 57 -16.98 5.06 12.73
CA PRO A 57 -17.72 6.14 12.10
C PRO A 57 -17.23 6.41 10.67
N GLU A 58 -18.14 6.76 9.76
CA GLU A 58 -17.79 7.03 8.35
C GLU A 58 -16.72 8.12 8.22
N ALA A 59 -16.82 9.18 9.02
CA ALA A 59 -15.82 10.26 9.02
C ALA A 59 -14.43 9.78 9.45
N GLU A 60 -14.33 8.83 10.39
CA GLU A 60 -13.06 8.24 10.80
C GLU A 60 -12.49 7.31 9.73
N PHE A 61 -13.37 6.59 9.01
CA PHE A 61 -12.97 5.80 7.84
C PHE A 61 -12.43 6.69 6.73
N ASP A 62 -13.14 7.78 6.40
CA ASP A 62 -12.73 8.73 5.37
C ASP A 62 -11.42 9.43 5.72
N ALA A 63 -11.22 9.80 6.98
CA ALA A 63 -9.96 10.34 7.46
C ALA A 63 -8.81 9.32 7.31
N ALA A 64 -9.06 8.04 7.59
CA ALA A 64 -8.06 6.99 7.40
C ALA A 64 -7.75 6.72 5.92
N VAL A 65 -8.75 6.83 5.03
CA VAL A 65 -8.56 6.79 3.58
C VAL A 65 -7.69 7.95 3.11
N GLN A 66 -7.96 9.17 3.60
CA GLN A 66 -7.17 10.35 3.26
C GLN A 66 -5.72 10.22 3.74
N ASP A 67 -5.50 9.86 5.02
CA ASP A 67 -4.16 9.64 5.59
C ASP A 67 -3.34 8.64 4.77
N LEU A 68 -3.95 7.50 4.42
CA LEU A 68 -3.28 6.51 3.59
C LEU A 68 -2.96 7.08 2.20
N GLY A 69 -3.90 7.82 1.59
CA GLY A 69 -3.71 8.47 0.30
C GLY A 69 -2.53 9.45 0.27
N GLU A 70 -2.32 10.19 1.36
CA GLU A 70 -1.20 11.12 1.54
C GLU A 70 0.14 10.39 1.73
N ARG A 71 0.13 9.21 2.36
CA ARG A 71 1.33 8.41 2.64
C ARG A 71 1.79 7.53 1.47
N ILE A 72 0.92 7.22 0.51
CA ILE A 72 1.24 6.36 -0.66
C ILE A 72 2.59 6.68 -1.32
N PRO A 73 2.96 7.95 -1.59
CA PRO A 73 4.24 8.27 -2.24
C PRO A 73 5.48 7.82 -1.46
N GLU A 74 5.35 7.61 -0.15
CA GLU A 74 6.44 7.22 0.75
C GLU A 74 6.49 5.71 1.02
N LEU A 75 5.47 4.94 0.60
CA LEU A 75 5.31 3.52 0.92
C LEU A 75 5.68 2.62 -0.27
N SER A 76 6.40 1.52 -0.03
CA SER A 76 6.55 0.47 -1.03
C SER A 76 5.22 -0.18 -1.41
N ASP A 77 5.15 -0.83 -2.58
CA ASP A 77 3.94 -1.53 -3.05
C ASP A 77 3.38 -2.52 -2.02
N THR A 78 4.27 -3.26 -1.35
CA THR A 78 3.89 -4.20 -0.27
C THR A 78 3.34 -3.48 0.96
N GLU A 79 3.96 -2.36 1.36
CA GLU A 79 3.46 -1.55 2.48
C GLU A 79 2.09 -0.95 2.18
N ILE A 80 1.82 -0.56 0.93
CA ILE A 80 0.50 -0.09 0.50
C ILE A 80 -0.54 -1.21 0.63
N VAL A 81 -0.25 -2.43 0.15
CA VAL A 81 -1.15 -3.58 0.30
C VAL A 81 -1.46 -3.86 1.78
N VAL A 82 -0.42 -3.88 2.63
CA VAL A 82 -0.59 -4.10 4.07
C VAL A 82 -1.42 -2.98 4.71
N ALA A 83 -1.17 -1.73 4.35
CA ALA A 83 -1.90 -0.58 4.87
C ALA A 83 -3.37 -0.59 4.43
N MET A 84 -3.67 -0.96 3.18
CA MET A 84 -5.05 -1.14 2.73
C MET A 84 -5.74 -2.28 3.49
N ALA A 85 -5.06 -3.40 3.73
CA ALA A 85 -5.61 -4.51 4.50
C ALA A 85 -5.91 -4.08 5.96
N GLN A 86 -5.03 -3.29 6.57
CA GLN A 86 -5.24 -2.69 7.89
C GLN A 86 -6.43 -1.73 7.91
N LEU A 87 -6.59 -0.89 6.87
CA LEU A 87 -7.74 0.00 6.71
C LEU A 87 -9.06 -0.78 6.74
N ILE A 88 -9.16 -1.85 5.96
CA ILE A 88 -10.37 -2.69 5.92
C ILE A 88 -10.60 -3.42 7.24
N ALA A 89 -9.54 -3.90 7.90
CA ALA A 89 -9.66 -4.58 9.18
C ALA A 89 -10.30 -3.72 10.29
N LYS A 90 -10.23 -2.38 10.19
CA LYS A 90 -10.90 -1.45 11.12
C LYS A 90 -12.42 -1.57 11.09
N LEU A 91 -13.02 -2.07 10.00
CA LEU A 91 -14.45 -2.35 9.90
C LEU A 91 -14.89 -3.53 10.80
N ARG A 92 -13.92 -4.35 11.25
CA ARG A 92 -14.13 -5.55 12.09
C ARG A 92 -15.12 -6.56 11.50
N ASP A 93 -15.18 -6.65 10.18
CA ASP A 93 -15.95 -7.67 9.46
C ASP A 93 -15.03 -8.72 8.84
N GLY A 94 -15.15 -9.96 9.30
CA GLY A 94 -14.38 -11.09 8.78
C GLY A 94 -14.71 -11.48 7.33
N HIS A 95 -15.80 -10.95 6.76
CA HIS A 95 -16.20 -11.19 5.37
C HIS A 95 -15.71 -10.12 4.39
N THR A 96 -15.12 -9.02 4.88
CA THR A 96 -14.61 -7.94 4.04
C THR A 96 -13.10 -8.03 3.92
N ARG A 97 -12.60 -8.25 2.70
CA ARG A 97 -11.18 -8.50 2.41
C ARG A 97 -10.79 -7.88 1.09
N ILE A 98 -9.51 -7.59 0.93
CA ILE A 98 -8.92 -7.20 -0.34
C ILE A 98 -8.61 -8.47 -1.14
N HIS A 99 -8.97 -8.47 -2.41
CA HIS A 99 -8.63 -9.52 -3.36
C HIS A 99 -7.46 -9.05 -4.24
N MET A 100 -6.42 -9.88 -4.31
CA MET A 100 -5.33 -9.69 -5.25
C MET A 100 -5.79 -10.09 -6.67
N PRO A 101 -5.21 -9.50 -7.74
CA PRO A 101 -5.51 -9.87 -9.11
C PRO A 101 -5.40 -11.37 -9.34
N ARG A 102 -6.41 -11.93 -10.01
CA ARG A 102 -6.48 -13.37 -10.29
C ARG A 102 -5.35 -13.91 -11.16
N GLN A 103 -4.60 -13.02 -11.82
CA GLN A 103 -3.43 -13.34 -12.63
C GLN A 103 -2.21 -13.80 -11.79
N TYR A 104 -2.29 -13.74 -10.45
CA TYR A 104 -1.27 -14.25 -9.51
C TYR A 104 -1.85 -15.33 -8.58
N PRO A 105 -1.90 -16.60 -9.02
CA PRO A 105 -2.56 -17.70 -8.29
C PRO A 105 -1.93 -18.01 -6.93
N GLU A 106 -0.65 -17.71 -6.73
CA GLU A 106 0.06 -17.85 -5.46
C GLU A 106 -0.52 -16.96 -4.35
N PHE A 107 -1.05 -15.78 -4.71
CA PHE A 107 -1.70 -14.86 -3.76
C PHE A 107 -3.21 -15.07 -3.63
N ALA A 108 -3.81 -15.79 -4.59
CA ALA A 108 -5.22 -16.21 -4.48
C ALA A 108 -5.46 -17.07 -3.22
N LEU A 109 -4.46 -17.83 -2.76
CA LEU A 109 -4.56 -18.66 -1.55
C LEU A 109 -4.91 -17.84 -0.30
N LEU A 110 -4.39 -16.63 -0.13
CA LEU A 110 -4.72 -15.76 1.00
C LEU A 110 -6.18 -15.30 0.97
N SER A 111 -6.78 -15.22 -0.22
CA SER A 111 -8.21 -14.93 -0.41
C SER A 111 -9.10 -16.13 -0.13
N GLU A 112 -8.65 -17.34 -0.46
CA GLU A 112 -9.45 -18.58 -0.43
C GLU A 112 -9.37 -19.32 0.92
N LEU A 113 -8.27 -19.20 1.68
CA LEU A 113 -8.07 -19.91 2.96
C LEU A 113 -8.89 -19.35 4.14
N GLY A 114 -9.55 -18.21 3.98
CA GLY A 114 -10.37 -17.58 5.02
C GLY A 114 -11.87 -17.94 4.98
N HIS A 115 -12.31 -18.89 4.15
CA HIS A 115 -13.73 -19.21 4.01
C HIS A 115 -14.27 -20.02 5.20
N SER A 116 -15.22 -19.47 5.95
CA SER A 116 -16.21 -20.27 6.68
C SER A 116 -17.34 -20.64 5.72
N GLY A 117 -17.22 -21.77 5.02
CA GLY A 117 -18.34 -22.53 4.43
C GLY A 117 -19.25 -21.89 3.38
N THR A 118 -19.13 -20.61 3.04
CA THR A 118 -19.99 -19.95 2.04
C THR A 118 -19.32 -19.89 0.67
N PRO A 119 -20.10 -20.03 -0.43
CA PRO A 119 -19.59 -19.84 -1.79
C PRO A 119 -18.92 -18.47 -1.93
N PRO A 120 -17.86 -18.35 -2.75
CA PRO A 120 -17.23 -17.07 -2.99
C PRO A 120 -18.24 -16.04 -3.50
N PRO A 121 -18.13 -14.76 -3.10
CA PRO A 121 -19.04 -13.73 -3.55
C PRO A 121 -19.01 -13.61 -5.08
N LYS A 122 -20.20 -13.50 -5.69
CA LYS A 122 -20.35 -13.39 -7.17
C LYS A 122 -19.77 -12.09 -7.73
N PHE A 123 -19.61 -11.07 -6.88
CA PHE A 123 -19.02 -9.78 -7.21
C PHE A 123 -17.84 -9.52 -6.27
N ARG A 124 -16.65 -9.27 -6.84
CA ARG A 124 -15.42 -8.91 -6.10
C ARG A 124 -15.20 -7.41 -6.23
N ALA A 125 -15.90 -6.62 -5.41
CA ALA A 125 -15.82 -5.17 -5.47
C ALA A 125 -14.47 -4.61 -4.96
N LEU A 126 -13.82 -5.36 -4.07
CA LEU A 126 -12.55 -5.00 -3.42
C LEU A 126 -11.35 -5.70 -4.09
N GLU A 127 -11.28 -5.63 -5.42
CA GLU A 127 -10.15 -6.13 -6.20
C GLU A 127 -9.18 -4.99 -6.48
N LEU A 128 -7.90 -5.15 -6.11
CA LEU A 128 -6.84 -4.23 -6.53
C LEU A 128 -6.67 -4.39 -8.04
N ARG A 129 -6.89 -3.34 -8.83
CA ARG A 129 -6.82 -3.47 -10.30
C ARG A 129 -5.41 -3.32 -10.82
N SER A 130 -4.56 -2.62 -10.09
CA SER A 130 -3.22 -2.24 -10.58
C SER A 130 -2.13 -3.21 -10.16
N ALA A 131 -2.40 -4.23 -9.35
CA ALA A 131 -1.37 -4.91 -8.56
C ALA A 131 -0.66 -6.11 -9.26
N PRO A 132 0.59 -5.99 -9.73
CA PRO A 132 1.56 -7.08 -9.82
C PRO A 132 2.48 -7.16 -8.59
N VAL A 133 1.94 -7.13 -7.37
CA VAL A 133 2.80 -7.12 -6.17
C VAL A 133 3.55 -8.46 -6.02
N ARG A 134 4.87 -8.41 -6.19
CA ARG A 134 5.77 -9.55 -5.93
C ARG A 134 6.23 -9.53 -4.47
N PHE A 135 5.95 -10.60 -3.75
CA PHE A 135 6.50 -10.82 -2.42
C PHE A 135 7.86 -11.50 -2.62
N GLY A 136 8.93 -10.73 -2.42
CA GLY A 136 10.31 -11.22 -2.44
C GLY A 136 10.67 -12.03 -1.20
#